data_AF-A0A3V9PUY1-F1
#
_entry.id   AF-A0A3V9PUY1-F1
#
_cell.length_a   1.000
_cell.length_b   1.000
_cell.length_c   1.000
_cell.angle_alpha   90.00
_cell.angle_beta   90.00
_cell.angle_gamma   90.00
#
_symmetry.space_group_name_H-M   'P 1'
#
loop_
_entity.id
_entity.type
_entity.pdbx_description
1 polymer ?
#
loop_
_entity_poly.entity_id
_entity_poly.type
_entity_poly.pdbx_seq_one_letter_code
_entity_poly.pdbx_strand_id
1 'polypeptide(L)'
;MLRHNVPVRRDLDKIACDHGFDFHVIDNEIYWDESRAYRFTLRQIEEQIEKPTAELHQMCLEVVERAVRDEQIMQQLAIPPLYWDVIAESWRSRDPSLYGRMDFVWCGKDPVKLLEYNADTPTSLYESSYFQWLWLEDARRSGAIPRDADQYNAIQERLIARFSELYSREPLYFCCCEDTDEDRTTVLYLQDCAQQAGQETRFIYIEELGLGVGGVLTDLDDNVIRRAFKLYPLEWMMRDDNGPLLRKRREQWIEPLWKSILSNKGLLPLLWRFFPGHPNLLPAWFEGEKSLAAPGESSVRKPIYSREGGNVTIFDERQNVIDHADGDYADEPMIYQAFQPLPRFGDSYTLIGSWIIDDEAAGMGIREDNTLITKDTSRFVPHYIAG
;
A
#
# COMPACT_ATOMS: atom_id res chain seq x y z
N MET A 1 -16.57 -6.89 12.62
CA MET A 1 -16.65 -5.52 12.07
C MET A 1 -18.00 -4.89 12.38
N LEU A 2 -18.05 -3.98 13.35
CA LEU A 2 -19.24 -3.20 13.68
C LEU A 2 -18.92 -1.71 13.54
N ARG A 3 -19.58 -1.03 12.60
CA ARG A 3 -19.51 0.42 12.46
C ARG A 3 -20.52 1.09 13.38
N HIS A 4 -20.11 2.12 14.10
CA HIS A 4 -21.02 2.96 14.89
C HIS A 4 -20.51 4.40 14.96
N ASN A 5 -21.40 5.31 15.36
CA ASN A 5 -21.02 6.71 15.53
C ASN A 5 -20.24 6.91 16.83
N VAL A 6 -19.33 7.86 16.82
CA VAL A 6 -18.59 8.36 17.98
C VAL A 6 -18.56 9.89 17.93
N PRO A 7 -18.47 10.60 19.07
CA PRO A 7 -18.32 12.04 19.07
C PRO A 7 -16.97 12.44 18.43
N VAL A 8 -17.01 13.38 17.47
CA VAL A 8 -15.82 14.04 16.93
C VAL A 8 -15.12 14.83 18.03
N ARG A 9 -13.78 14.78 18.09
CA ARG A 9 -12.99 15.56 19.04
C ARG A 9 -13.21 17.06 18.78
N ARG A 10 -13.49 17.82 19.84
CA ARG A 10 -13.89 19.24 19.73
C ARG A 10 -12.83 20.12 19.06
N ASP A 11 -11.56 19.77 19.24
CA ASP A 11 -10.42 20.53 18.76
C ASP A 11 -9.69 19.79 17.63
N LEU A 12 -10.40 18.99 16.81
CA LEU A 12 -9.81 18.13 15.77
C LEU A 12 -8.85 18.90 14.86
N ASP A 13 -9.25 20.05 14.32
CA ASP A 13 -8.40 20.85 13.42
C ASP A 13 -7.09 21.27 14.10
N LYS A 14 -7.17 21.64 15.39
CA LYS A 14 -6.00 21.99 16.18
C LYS A 14 -5.13 20.76 16.46
N ILE A 15 -5.73 19.62 16.80
CA ILE A 15 -5.02 18.37 17.04
C ILE A 15 -4.30 17.93 15.75
N ALA A 16 -4.98 17.98 14.61
CA ALA A 16 -4.41 17.65 13.31
C ALA A 16 -3.20 18.54 13.00
N CYS A 17 -3.36 19.87 13.12
CA CYS A 17 -2.27 20.83 12.92
C CYS A 17 -1.10 20.62 13.90
N ASP A 18 -1.37 20.45 15.19
CA ASP A 18 -0.34 20.25 16.22
C ASP A 18 0.48 18.95 15.99
N HIS A 19 -0.06 18.01 15.23
CA HIS A 19 0.56 16.73 14.88
C HIS A 19 0.99 16.60 13.40
N GLY A 20 0.93 17.69 12.62
CA GLY A 20 1.40 17.71 11.23
C GLY A 20 0.49 17.00 10.22
N PHE A 21 -0.81 16.87 10.52
CA PHE A 21 -1.80 16.29 9.62
C PHE A 21 -2.56 17.38 8.85
N ASP A 22 -1.88 17.99 7.88
CA ASP A 22 -2.37 19.19 7.19
C ASP A 22 -3.48 18.92 6.17
N PHE A 23 -3.69 17.67 5.76
CA PHE A 23 -4.67 17.24 4.74
C PHE A 23 -5.81 16.37 5.31
N HIS A 24 -6.13 16.50 6.60
CA HIS A 24 -7.27 15.81 7.22
C HIS A 24 -8.64 16.21 6.61
N VAL A 25 -8.67 17.28 5.80
CA VAL A 25 -9.73 17.70 4.89
C VAL A 25 -9.09 17.96 3.52
N ILE A 26 -9.64 17.37 2.45
CA ILE A 26 -9.14 17.52 1.07
C ILE A 26 -10.25 18.15 0.23
N ASP A 27 -9.96 19.24 -0.48
CA ASP A 27 -10.95 19.95 -1.33
C ASP A 27 -12.26 20.33 -0.61
N ASN A 28 -12.18 20.69 0.67
CA ASN A 28 -13.31 20.93 1.59
C ASN A 28 -14.18 19.70 1.91
N GLU A 29 -13.75 18.51 1.51
CA GLU A 29 -14.37 17.25 1.88
C GLU A 29 -13.59 16.59 3.03
N ILE A 30 -14.32 15.96 3.95
CA ILE A 30 -13.71 15.28 5.09
C ILE A 30 -12.87 14.10 4.57
N TYR A 31 -11.58 14.08 4.91
CA TYR A 31 -10.72 12.94 4.66
C TYR A 31 -10.59 12.06 5.91
N TRP A 32 -10.23 12.63 7.06
CA TRP A 32 -10.26 11.93 8.34
C TRP A 32 -11.67 11.99 8.97
N ASP A 33 -12.45 10.91 8.87
CA ASP A 33 -13.81 10.84 9.41
C ASP A 33 -13.87 10.07 10.74
N GLU A 34 -13.59 10.78 11.84
CA GLU A 34 -13.77 10.27 13.21
C GLU A 34 -15.18 10.51 13.80
N SER A 35 -16.19 10.83 12.97
CA SER A 35 -17.60 10.82 13.43
C SER A 35 -18.14 9.41 13.59
N ARG A 36 -17.39 8.43 13.09
CA ARG A 36 -17.68 7.00 13.07
C ARG A 36 -16.41 6.23 13.39
N ALA A 37 -16.57 5.03 13.92
CA ALA A 37 -15.48 4.12 14.21
C ALA A 37 -15.90 2.67 13.95
N TYR A 38 -14.92 1.83 13.64
CA TYR A 38 -15.10 0.40 13.47
C TYR A 38 -14.61 -0.37 14.68
N ARG A 39 -15.51 -1.12 15.32
CA ARG A 39 -15.19 -2.06 16.37
C ARG A 39 -14.96 -3.46 15.82
N PHE A 40 -13.87 -4.08 16.23
CA PHE A 40 -13.56 -5.49 15.99
C PHE A 40 -13.43 -6.22 17.34
N THR A 41 -13.64 -7.54 17.33
CA THR A 41 -13.15 -8.37 18.43
C THR A 41 -11.72 -8.78 18.15
N LEU A 42 -10.93 -9.12 19.17
CA LEU A 42 -9.54 -9.56 18.98
C LEU A 42 -9.46 -10.75 18.03
N ARG A 43 -10.36 -11.73 18.21
CA ARG A 43 -10.48 -12.90 17.32
C ARG A 43 -10.73 -12.53 15.86
N GLN A 44 -11.50 -11.48 15.58
CA GLN A 44 -11.72 -11.02 14.20
C GLN A 44 -10.43 -10.46 13.59
N ILE A 45 -9.65 -9.71 14.36
CA ILE A 45 -8.34 -9.22 13.91
C ILE A 45 -7.41 -10.40 13.63
N GLU A 46 -7.17 -11.24 14.63
CA GLU A 46 -6.17 -12.32 14.56
C GLU A 46 -6.51 -13.35 13.48
N GLU A 47 -7.75 -13.85 13.44
CA GLU A 47 -8.13 -14.96 12.56
C GLU A 47 -8.48 -14.51 11.14
N GLN A 48 -9.00 -13.28 10.97
CA GLN A 48 -9.55 -12.84 9.67
C GLN A 48 -8.68 -11.81 8.97
N ILE A 49 -7.81 -11.07 9.67
CA ILE A 49 -7.03 -10.00 9.06
C ILE A 49 -5.53 -10.29 9.21
N GLU A 50 -5.00 -10.34 10.43
CA GLU A 50 -3.57 -10.48 10.69
C GLU A 50 -3.01 -11.78 10.08
N LYS A 51 -3.59 -12.94 10.41
CA LYS A 51 -3.13 -14.22 9.90
C LYS A 51 -3.22 -14.34 8.37
N PRO A 52 -4.34 -14.01 7.71
CA PRO A 52 -4.40 -13.99 6.24
C PRO A 52 -3.43 -13.00 5.60
N THR A 53 -3.16 -11.85 6.21
CA THR A 53 -2.16 -10.88 5.71
C THR A 53 -0.77 -11.51 5.68
N ALA A 54 -0.36 -12.16 6.77
CA ALA A 54 0.93 -12.82 6.85
C ALA A 54 1.04 -14.01 5.87
N GLU A 55 0.00 -14.84 5.75
CA GLU A 55 -0.05 -15.97 4.82
C GLU A 55 0.04 -15.51 3.36
N LEU A 56 -0.75 -14.50 2.98
CA LEU A 56 -0.73 -13.95 1.63
C LEU A 56 0.62 -13.29 1.31
N HIS A 57 1.28 -12.64 2.26
CA HIS A 57 2.61 -12.07 2.04
C HIS A 57 3.63 -13.16 1.69
N GLN A 58 3.64 -14.27 2.41
CA GLN A 58 4.50 -15.41 2.09
C GLN A 58 4.21 -16.02 0.70
N MET A 59 2.92 -16.12 0.33
CA MET A 59 2.53 -16.55 -1.02
C MET A 59 3.04 -15.57 -2.10
N CYS A 60 3.00 -14.26 -1.83
CA CYS A 60 3.53 -13.24 -2.72
C CYS A 60 5.04 -13.38 -2.92
N LEU A 61 5.80 -13.63 -1.84
CA LEU A 61 7.25 -13.91 -1.93
C LEU A 61 7.55 -15.18 -2.73
N GLU A 62 6.70 -16.21 -2.64
CA GLU A 62 6.82 -17.40 -3.48
C GLU A 62 6.57 -17.09 -4.97
N VAL A 63 5.66 -16.16 -5.29
CA VAL A 63 5.49 -15.65 -6.66
C VAL A 63 6.78 -14.96 -7.13
N VAL A 64 7.42 -14.13 -6.31
CA VAL A 64 8.70 -13.47 -6.66
C VAL A 64 9.77 -14.51 -6.98
N GLU A 65 9.97 -15.50 -6.11
CA GLU A 65 10.94 -16.59 -6.28
C GLU A 65 10.77 -17.36 -7.61
N ARG A 66 9.52 -17.48 -8.09
CA ARG A 66 9.21 -18.09 -9.39
C ARG A 66 9.43 -17.10 -10.54
N ALA A 67 8.93 -15.88 -10.42
CA ALA A 67 8.97 -14.85 -11.45
C ALA A 67 10.40 -14.50 -11.87
N VAL A 68 11.33 -14.36 -10.91
CA VAL A 68 12.73 -14.03 -11.19
C VAL A 68 13.51 -15.12 -11.96
N ARG A 69 12.90 -16.29 -12.19
CA ARG A 69 13.47 -17.42 -12.94
C ARG A 69 12.70 -17.73 -14.23
N ASP A 70 11.65 -16.98 -14.53
CA ASP A 70 10.74 -17.25 -15.64
C ASP A 70 10.46 -15.97 -16.43
N GLU A 71 11.13 -15.85 -17.58
CA GLU A 71 10.97 -14.73 -18.50
C GLU A 71 9.52 -14.56 -18.99
N GLN A 72 8.74 -15.65 -19.08
CA GLN A 72 7.33 -15.55 -19.48
C GLN A 72 6.51 -14.84 -18.40
N ILE A 73 6.76 -15.15 -17.12
CA ILE A 73 6.10 -14.44 -16.02
C ILE A 73 6.51 -12.97 -16.03
N MET A 74 7.81 -12.66 -16.19
CA MET A 74 8.28 -11.28 -16.25
C MET A 74 7.67 -10.49 -17.41
N GLN A 75 7.46 -11.14 -18.56
CA GLN A 75 6.76 -10.57 -19.71
C GLN A 75 5.26 -10.35 -19.42
N GLN A 76 4.57 -11.30 -18.77
CA GLN A 76 3.17 -11.15 -18.37
C GLN A 76 2.96 -9.99 -17.38
N LEU A 77 3.96 -9.74 -16.53
CA LEU A 77 3.99 -8.59 -15.62
C LEU A 77 4.34 -7.28 -16.33
N ALA A 78 4.61 -7.28 -17.63
CA ALA A 78 5.03 -6.09 -18.37
C ALA A 78 6.25 -5.38 -17.75
N ILE A 79 7.16 -6.14 -17.13
CA ILE A 79 8.42 -5.63 -16.63
C ILE A 79 9.40 -5.57 -17.81
N PRO A 80 10.09 -4.44 -18.08
CA PRO A 80 10.98 -4.36 -19.23
C PRO A 80 12.15 -5.36 -19.13
N PRO A 81 12.49 -6.09 -20.22
CA PRO A 81 13.59 -7.07 -20.22
C PRO A 81 14.94 -6.51 -19.77
N LEU A 82 15.12 -5.20 -19.93
CA LEU A 82 16.28 -4.46 -19.48
C LEU A 82 16.60 -4.65 -17.99
N TYR A 83 15.58 -4.92 -17.16
CA TYR A 83 15.70 -4.95 -15.70
C TYR A 83 15.61 -6.36 -15.09
N TRP A 84 15.32 -7.40 -15.89
CA TRP A 84 15.07 -8.75 -15.36
C TRP A 84 16.24 -9.30 -14.55
N ASP A 85 17.47 -9.20 -15.07
CA ASP A 85 18.67 -9.70 -14.39
C ASP A 85 18.91 -9.01 -13.04
N VAL A 86 18.70 -7.69 -12.97
CA VAL A 86 18.97 -6.91 -11.75
C VAL A 86 17.84 -7.03 -10.73
N ILE A 87 16.61 -7.29 -11.17
CA ILE A 87 15.51 -7.70 -10.30
C ILE A 87 15.81 -9.07 -9.69
N ALA A 88 16.24 -10.04 -10.50
CA ALA A 88 16.64 -11.36 -10.01
C ALA A 88 17.86 -11.28 -9.07
N GLU A 89 18.82 -10.40 -9.36
CA GLU A 89 19.96 -10.14 -8.48
C GLU A 89 19.55 -9.49 -7.16
N SER A 90 18.63 -8.53 -7.19
CA SER A 90 18.05 -7.87 -6.01
C SER A 90 17.39 -8.89 -5.08
N TRP A 91 16.61 -9.83 -5.64
CA TRP A 91 16.02 -10.93 -4.89
C TRP A 91 17.07 -11.90 -4.30
N ARG A 92 18.02 -12.38 -5.12
CA ARG A 92 19.10 -13.28 -4.66
C ARG A 92 19.97 -12.66 -3.57
N SER A 93 20.20 -11.35 -3.65
CA SER A 93 20.98 -10.58 -2.68
C SER A 93 20.21 -10.29 -1.40
N ARG A 94 18.89 -10.58 -1.38
CA ARG A 94 17.96 -10.22 -0.29
C ARG A 94 18.02 -8.73 0.01
N ASP A 95 17.92 -7.91 -1.03
CA ASP A 95 17.85 -6.47 -0.83
C ASP A 95 16.68 -6.15 0.12
N PRO A 96 16.90 -5.26 1.10
CA PRO A 96 15.98 -5.09 2.20
C PRO A 96 14.67 -4.43 1.76
N SER A 97 13.56 -4.94 2.29
CA SER A 97 12.26 -4.28 2.21
C SER A 97 11.91 -3.51 3.48
N LEU A 98 10.96 -2.59 3.37
CA LEU A 98 10.46 -1.80 4.49
C LEU A 98 8.99 -2.09 4.80
N TYR A 99 8.07 -1.86 3.86
CA TYR A 99 6.63 -1.89 4.12
C TYR A 99 5.77 -2.17 2.88
N GLY A 100 4.49 -2.50 3.10
CA GLY A 100 3.51 -2.74 2.06
C GLY A 100 2.09 -2.72 2.62
N ARG A 101 1.09 -2.47 1.77
CA ARG A 101 -0.34 -2.46 2.16
C ARG A 101 -1.17 -3.37 1.26
N MET A 102 -1.80 -4.38 1.86
CA MET A 102 -2.78 -5.22 1.17
C MET A 102 -4.18 -4.65 1.36
N ASP A 103 -4.89 -4.46 0.25
CA ASP A 103 -6.27 -3.98 0.31
C ASP A 103 -7.22 -5.19 0.27
N PHE A 104 -8.08 -5.28 1.29
CA PHE A 104 -9.02 -6.37 1.51
C PHE A 104 -10.47 -5.89 1.48
N VAL A 105 -11.32 -6.77 0.96
CA VAL A 105 -12.76 -6.73 1.22
C VAL A 105 -13.16 -7.78 2.26
N TRP A 106 -13.97 -7.38 3.23
CA TRP A 106 -14.45 -8.27 4.28
C TRP A 106 -15.90 -8.00 4.71
N CYS A 107 -16.76 -9.00 4.55
CA CYS A 107 -18.18 -8.89 4.92
C CYS A 107 -18.48 -9.31 6.37
N GLY A 108 -17.45 -9.60 7.18
CA GLY A 108 -17.60 -9.92 8.61
C GLY A 108 -17.88 -11.39 8.94
N LYS A 109 -18.07 -12.27 7.95
CA LYS A 109 -18.37 -13.71 8.14
C LYS A 109 -17.44 -14.61 7.33
N ASP A 110 -17.32 -14.34 6.04
CA ASP A 110 -16.46 -15.10 5.14
C ASP A 110 -15.00 -14.61 5.24
N PRO A 111 -14.02 -15.42 4.81
CA PRO A 111 -12.62 -15.00 4.78
C PRO A 111 -12.43 -13.69 3.99
N VAL A 112 -11.50 -12.85 4.43
CA VAL A 112 -11.10 -11.63 3.70
C VAL A 112 -10.66 -11.98 2.29
N LYS A 113 -10.93 -11.12 1.31
CA LYS A 113 -10.49 -11.31 -0.08
C LYS A 113 -9.53 -10.22 -0.51
N LEU A 114 -8.37 -10.63 -1.04
CA LEU A 114 -7.33 -9.74 -1.55
C LEU A 114 -7.80 -9.04 -2.83
N LEU A 115 -7.81 -7.71 -2.81
CA LEU A 115 -8.14 -6.88 -3.97
C LEU A 115 -6.89 -6.44 -4.73
N GLU A 116 -5.83 -6.08 -4.01
CA GLU A 116 -4.50 -5.73 -4.52
C GLU A 116 -3.44 -5.70 -3.41
N TYR A 117 -2.16 -5.66 -3.79
CA TYR A 117 -1.03 -5.46 -2.89
C TYR A 117 -0.20 -4.25 -3.33
N ASN A 118 -0.32 -3.15 -2.58
CA ASN A 118 0.48 -1.94 -2.76
C ASN A 118 1.83 -2.11 -2.05
N ALA A 119 2.79 -2.74 -2.72
CA ALA A 119 4.04 -3.17 -2.09
C ALA A 119 5.21 -2.17 -2.20
N ASP A 120 5.12 -1.18 -3.10
CA ASP A 120 6.23 -0.26 -3.40
C ASP A 120 6.02 1.13 -2.77
N THR A 121 4.89 1.79 -3.07
CA THR A 121 4.61 3.16 -2.60
C THR A 121 3.21 3.33 -1.96
N PRO A 122 2.81 2.50 -0.97
CA PRO A 122 1.53 2.70 -0.30
C PRO A 122 1.53 3.97 0.59
N THR A 123 0.48 4.78 0.45
CA THR A 123 0.15 5.94 1.31
C THR A 123 -0.84 5.56 2.41
N SER A 124 -1.44 6.54 3.10
CA SER A 124 -2.27 6.34 4.31
C SER A 124 -1.55 5.72 5.53
N LEU A 125 -0.21 5.73 5.52
CA LEU A 125 0.62 5.09 6.55
C LEU A 125 0.56 5.88 7.86
N TYR A 126 0.70 7.20 7.79
CA TYR A 126 0.71 8.10 8.95
C TYR A 126 -0.63 8.04 9.70
N GLU A 127 -1.73 8.00 8.97
CA GLU A 127 -3.09 7.88 9.48
C GLU A 127 -3.27 6.54 10.19
N SER A 128 -2.84 5.46 9.55
CA SER A 128 -2.96 4.10 10.09
C SER A 128 -2.13 3.89 11.35
N SER A 129 -0.92 4.45 11.37
CA SER A 129 0.09 4.19 12.41
C SER A 129 0.01 5.14 13.59
N TYR A 130 -0.08 6.45 13.34
CA TYR A 130 0.10 7.46 14.37
C TYR A 130 -1.21 8.15 14.72
N PHE A 131 -1.89 8.74 13.72
CA PHE A 131 -3.05 9.58 14.01
C PHE A 131 -4.24 8.77 14.56
N GLN A 132 -4.42 7.54 14.07
CA GLN A 132 -5.41 6.60 14.59
C GLN A 132 -5.10 6.10 16.02
N TRP A 133 -3.83 6.00 16.39
CA TRP A 133 -3.43 5.71 17.78
C TRP A 133 -3.72 6.91 18.70
N LEU A 134 -3.42 8.13 18.23
CA LEU A 134 -3.75 9.36 18.96
C LEU A 134 -5.27 9.46 19.21
N TRP A 135 -6.07 9.17 18.18
CA TRP A 135 -7.54 9.08 18.33
C TRP A 135 -7.95 8.03 19.37
N LEU A 136 -7.35 6.84 19.36
CA LEU A 136 -7.66 5.77 20.31
C LEU A 136 -7.46 6.23 21.76
N GLU A 137 -6.31 6.85 22.04
CA GLU A 137 -5.97 7.35 23.38
C GLU A 137 -6.98 8.41 23.86
N ASP A 138 -7.31 9.38 23.02
CA ASP A 138 -8.28 10.43 23.35
C ASP A 138 -9.70 9.88 23.52
N ALA A 139 -10.10 8.94 22.66
CA ALA A 139 -11.40 8.29 22.71
C ALA A 139 -11.57 7.45 23.99
N ARG A 140 -10.51 6.75 24.44
CA ARG A 140 -10.47 6.03 25.72
C ARG A 140 -10.58 7.00 26.90
N ARG A 141 -9.82 8.10 26.88
CA ARG A 141 -9.79 9.10 27.96
C ARG A 141 -11.12 9.83 28.13
N SER A 142 -11.76 10.20 27.02
CA SER A 142 -13.07 10.86 27.01
C SER A 142 -14.23 9.92 27.33
N GLY A 143 -14.02 8.59 27.22
CA GLY A 143 -15.07 7.59 27.39
C GLY A 143 -15.95 7.42 26.15
N ALA A 144 -15.52 7.90 24.98
CA ALA A 144 -16.20 7.67 23.70
C ALA A 144 -16.16 6.19 23.28
N ILE A 145 -15.10 5.47 23.69
CA ILE A 145 -14.94 4.02 23.54
C ILE A 145 -14.56 3.38 24.89
N PRO A 146 -14.63 2.04 25.03
CA PRO A 146 -14.24 1.36 26.26
C PRO A 146 -12.82 1.69 26.71
N ARG A 147 -12.61 1.84 28.03
CA ARG A 147 -11.30 2.23 28.58
C ARG A 147 -10.22 1.19 28.39
N ASP A 148 -10.58 -0.06 28.17
CA ASP A 148 -9.73 -1.22 27.89
C ASP A 148 -9.66 -1.57 26.40
N ALA A 149 -10.23 -0.73 25.52
CA ALA A 149 -10.14 -0.91 24.08
C ALA A 149 -8.68 -0.95 23.63
N ASP A 150 -8.39 -1.84 22.69
CA ASP A 150 -7.07 -2.00 22.07
C ASP A 150 -7.14 -1.60 20.59
N GLN A 151 -6.04 -1.70 19.85
CA GLN A 151 -5.99 -1.42 18.42
C GLN A 151 -4.96 -2.32 17.73
N TYR A 152 -5.30 -2.82 16.55
CA TYR A 152 -4.35 -3.57 15.74
C TYR A 152 -3.42 -2.58 15.01
N ASN A 153 -2.40 -2.15 15.74
CA ASN A 153 -1.48 -1.12 15.29
C ASN A 153 -0.15 -1.21 16.04
N ALA A 154 0.79 -1.96 15.48
CA ALA A 154 2.19 -2.04 15.87
C ALA A 154 3.11 -1.44 14.78
N ILE A 155 2.55 -0.64 13.87
CA ILE A 155 3.21 -0.20 12.64
C ILE A 155 4.45 0.64 12.97
N GLN A 156 4.32 1.63 13.86
CA GLN A 156 5.42 2.52 14.21
C GLN A 156 6.56 1.77 14.91
N GLU A 157 6.24 0.93 15.89
CA GLU A 157 7.24 0.15 16.63
C GLU A 157 8.00 -0.80 15.69
N ARG A 158 7.29 -1.44 14.75
CA ARG A 158 7.90 -2.32 13.75
C ARG A 158 8.74 -1.54 12.73
N LEU A 159 8.31 -0.36 12.31
CA LEU A 159 9.10 0.52 11.43
C LEU A 159 10.41 0.95 12.09
N ILE A 160 10.36 1.40 13.34
CA ILE A 160 11.56 1.81 14.10
C ILE A 160 12.50 0.60 14.27
N ALA A 161 11.97 -0.56 14.65
CA ALA A 161 12.76 -1.79 14.76
C ALA A 161 13.41 -2.15 13.42
N ARG A 162 12.65 -2.09 12.33
CA ARG A 162 13.16 -2.36 10.98
C ARG A 162 14.24 -1.38 10.56
N PHE A 163 14.04 -0.08 10.77
CA PHE A 163 15.08 0.92 10.48
C PHE A 163 16.33 0.70 11.32
N SER A 164 16.21 0.21 12.55
CA SER A 164 17.37 -0.16 13.38
C SER A 164 18.15 -1.34 12.79
N GLU A 165 17.48 -2.32 12.19
CA GLU A 165 18.13 -3.44 11.48
C GLU A 165 18.84 -2.96 10.21
N LEU A 166 18.26 -1.96 9.54
CA LEU A 166 18.80 -1.34 8.33
C LEU A 166 19.86 -0.27 8.61
N TYR A 167 20.36 -0.16 9.84
CA TYR A 167 21.33 0.85 10.25
C TYR A 167 22.62 0.80 9.42
N SER A 168 23.05 1.97 8.95
CA SER A 168 24.36 2.17 8.33
C SER A 168 24.93 3.51 8.79
N ARG A 169 26.24 3.70 8.60
CA ARG A 169 26.90 5.01 8.77
C ARG A 169 26.64 5.95 7.61
N GLU A 170 26.26 5.42 6.46
CA GLU A 170 25.87 6.22 5.30
C GLU A 170 24.48 6.83 5.55
N PRO A 171 24.26 8.13 5.25
CA PRO A 171 22.96 8.75 5.39
C PRO A 171 21.89 8.03 4.57
N LEU A 172 20.69 7.87 5.15
CA LEU A 172 19.51 7.41 4.44
C LEU A 172 18.74 8.62 3.89
N TYR A 173 18.72 8.76 2.56
CA TYR A 173 17.93 9.78 1.90
C TYR A 173 16.46 9.35 1.83
N PHE A 174 15.57 10.32 1.91
CA PHE A 174 14.13 10.15 1.80
C PHE A 174 13.64 11.03 0.66
N CYS A 175 12.95 10.43 -0.31
CA CYS A 175 12.56 11.10 -1.54
C CYS A 175 11.06 10.96 -1.85
N CYS A 176 10.44 12.03 -2.35
CA CYS A 176 9.11 12.07 -2.98
C CYS A 176 9.10 13.15 -4.07
N CYS A 177 8.01 13.26 -4.83
CA CYS A 177 7.78 14.39 -5.73
C CYS A 177 7.47 15.67 -4.96
N GLU A 178 7.65 16.83 -5.59
CA GLU A 178 7.41 18.15 -4.97
C GLU A 178 5.91 18.47 -4.76
N ASP A 179 5.04 18.03 -5.68
CA ASP A 179 3.67 18.53 -5.81
C ASP A 179 2.60 17.77 -4.99
N THR A 180 2.98 17.10 -3.89
CA THR A 180 2.04 16.27 -3.10
C THR A 180 2.32 16.32 -1.60
N ASP A 181 1.36 16.90 -0.86
CA ASP A 181 1.40 17.03 0.59
C ASP A 181 1.26 15.67 1.32
N GLU A 182 0.45 14.75 0.79
CA GLU A 182 0.29 13.39 1.34
C GLU A 182 1.62 12.62 1.25
N ASP A 183 2.28 12.69 0.09
CA ASP A 183 3.57 12.03 -0.10
C ASP A 183 4.62 12.62 0.82
N ARG A 184 4.69 13.95 0.91
CA ARG A 184 5.65 14.63 1.78
C ARG A 184 5.43 14.25 3.24
N THR A 185 4.16 14.15 3.68
CA THR A 185 3.82 13.74 5.05
C THR A 185 4.17 12.28 5.31
N THR A 186 3.87 11.38 4.37
CA THR A 186 4.24 9.96 4.47
C THR A 186 5.76 9.80 4.58
N VAL A 187 6.52 10.52 3.74
CA VAL A 187 7.99 10.52 3.77
C VAL A 187 8.53 11.11 5.06
N LEU A 188 7.96 12.21 5.55
CA LEU A 188 8.38 12.84 6.80
C LEU A 188 8.14 11.91 8.00
N TYR A 189 7.00 11.21 8.03
CA TYR A 189 6.70 10.21 9.06
C TYR A 189 7.71 9.05 9.06
N LEU A 190 8.04 8.51 7.88
CA LEU A 190 9.06 7.47 7.76
C LEU A 190 10.46 7.97 8.15
N GLN A 191 10.78 9.21 7.80
CA GLN A 191 12.03 9.86 8.18
C GLN A 191 12.15 9.99 9.71
N ASP A 192 11.08 10.38 10.40
CA ASP A 192 11.03 10.44 11.86
C ASP A 192 11.24 9.06 12.50
N CYS A 193 10.56 8.02 12.00
CA CYS A 193 10.77 6.64 12.46
C CYS A 193 12.24 6.20 12.30
N ALA A 194 12.88 6.54 11.18
CA ALA A 194 14.29 6.23 10.94
C ALA A 194 15.24 7.02 11.87
N GLN A 195 14.93 8.28 12.17
CA GLN A 195 15.69 9.09 13.13
C GLN A 195 15.58 8.53 14.55
N GLN A 196 14.39 8.09 14.97
CA GLN A 196 14.19 7.41 16.26
C GLN A 196 14.99 6.09 16.34
N ALA A 197 15.21 5.42 15.21
CA ALA A 197 16.09 4.25 15.10
C ALA A 197 17.59 4.60 15.05
N GLY A 198 17.95 5.89 15.14
CA GLY A 198 19.33 6.38 15.16
C GLY A 198 19.98 6.58 13.79
N GLN A 199 19.23 6.52 12.69
CA GLN A 199 19.76 6.77 11.34
C GLN A 199 20.11 8.26 11.17
N GLU A 200 21.21 8.55 10.48
CA GLU A 200 21.38 9.87 9.86
C GLU A 200 20.47 9.93 8.64
N THR A 201 19.50 10.85 8.63
CA THR A 201 18.55 10.97 7.53
C THR A 201 18.68 12.31 6.83
N ARG A 202 18.40 12.31 5.53
CA ARG A 202 18.35 13.50 4.67
C ARG A 202 17.12 13.44 3.80
N PHE A 203 16.67 14.59 3.32
CA PHE A 203 15.53 14.68 2.41
C PHE A 203 15.97 15.35 1.11
N ILE A 204 15.43 14.90 -0.02
CA ILE A 204 15.60 15.52 -1.34
C ILE A 204 14.40 15.17 -2.22
N TYR A 205 13.91 16.11 -3.03
CA TYR A 205 12.87 15.81 -4.00
C TYR A 205 13.44 14.96 -5.16
N ILE A 206 12.61 14.12 -5.78
CA ILE A 206 13.04 13.27 -6.91
C ILE A 206 13.58 14.13 -8.06
N GLU A 207 12.95 15.27 -8.30
CA GLU A 207 13.27 16.27 -9.33
C GLU A 207 14.62 16.96 -9.09
N GLU A 208 15.08 16.99 -7.84
CA GLU A 208 16.34 17.62 -7.43
C GLU A 208 17.54 16.66 -7.46
N LEU A 209 17.32 15.36 -7.70
CA LEU A 209 18.39 14.38 -7.77
C LEU A 209 19.37 14.72 -8.92
N GLY A 210 20.62 14.98 -8.55
CA GLY A 210 21.70 15.25 -9.50
C GLY A 210 22.28 13.98 -10.10
N LEU A 211 22.84 14.11 -11.30
CA LEU A 211 23.64 13.06 -11.95
C LEU A 211 25.11 13.45 -12.00
N GLY A 212 25.88 12.93 -11.06
CA GLY A 212 27.32 13.17 -10.95
C GLY A 212 28.15 12.42 -12.00
N VAL A 213 29.45 12.76 -12.04
CA VAL A 213 30.41 12.14 -12.96
C VAL A 213 30.46 10.62 -12.77
N GLY A 214 30.36 9.88 -13.88
CA GLY A 214 30.38 8.42 -13.87
C GLY A 214 29.04 7.78 -13.54
N GLY A 215 27.95 8.56 -13.50
CA GLY A 215 26.58 8.06 -13.36
C GLY A 215 26.23 7.64 -11.93
N VAL A 216 26.59 8.48 -10.96
CA VAL A 216 26.17 8.34 -9.56
C VAL A 216 25.13 9.40 -9.25
N LEU A 217 24.16 9.08 -8.40
CA LEU A 217 23.21 10.08 -7.92
C LEU A 217 23.85 10.97 -6.85
N THR A 218 23.53 12.26 -6.89
CA THR A 218 24.04 13.26 -5.95
C THR A 218 22.92 14.12 -5.37
N ASP A 219 23.14 14.65 -4.16
CA ASP A 219 22.29 15.69 -3.59
C ASP A 219 22.66 17.09 -4.13
N LEU A 220 21.99 18.13 -3.63
CA LEU A 220 22.22 19.54 -4.02
C LEU A 220 23.62 20.07 -3.64
N ASP A 221 24.33 19.39 -2.73
CA ASP A 221 25.67 19.73 -2.28
C ASP A 221 26.75 18.83 -2.91
N ASP A 222 26.41 18.12 -4.01
CA ASP A 222 27.26 17.16 -4.72
C ASP A 222 27.71 15.93 -3.88
N ASN A 223 27.04 15.64 -2.76
CA ASN A 223 27.30 14.41 -2.01
C ASN A 223 26.71 13.21 -2.75
N VAL A 224 27.47 12.11 -2.85
CA VAL A 224 26.99 10.89 -3.48
C VAL A 224 25.92 10.22 -2.62
N ILE A 225 24.76 9.97 -3.19
CA ILE A 225 23.66 9.24 -2.56
C ILE A 225 23.96 7.73 -2.68
N ARG A 226 24.05 7.04 -1.54
CA ARG A 226 24.34 5.60 -1.49
C ARG A 226 23.12 4.76 -1.15
N ARG A 227 22.16 5.33 -0.45
CA ARG A 227 20.96 4.65 0.04
C ARG A 227 19.82 5.65 0.11
N ALA A 228 18.65 5.24 -0.36
CA ALA A 228 17.49 6.10 -0.37
C ALA A 228 16.20 5.31 -0.21
N PHE A 229 15.30 5.79 0.65
CA PHE A 229 13.89 5.53 0.58
C PHE A 229 13.24 6.42 -0.48
N LYS A 230 12.31 5.88 -1.25
CA LYS A 230 11.58 6.63 -2.28
C LYS A 230 10.08 6.31 -2.25
N LEU A 231 9.28 7.35 -2.14
CA LEU A 231 7.85 7.33 -2.45
C LEU A 231 7.66 7.79 -3.90
N TYR A 232 8.19 6.99 -4.83
CA TYR A 232 8.18 7.26 -6.27
C TYR A 232 8.21 5.94 -7.05
N PRO A 233 7.16 5.50 -7.75
CA PRO A 233 7.03 4.11 -8.19
C PRO A 233 8.20 3.55 -9.04
N LEU A 234 8.59 2.29 -8.80
CA LEU A 234 9.72 1.62 -9.48
C LEU A 234 9.51 1.58 -11.00
N GLU A 235 8.27 1.41 -11.45
CA GLU A 235 7.91 1.41 -12.85
C GLU A 235 7.95 2.78 -13.51
N TRP A 236 7.95 3.87 -12.74
CA TRP A 236 8.27 5.21 -13.24
C TRP A 236 9.78 5.37 -13.34
N MET A 237 10.52 5.02 -12.27
CA MET A 237 11.99 5.04 -12.31
C MET A 237 12.56 4.22 -13.48
N MET A 238 11.94 3.08 -13.80
CA MET A 238 12.35 2.22 -14.92
C MET A 238 12.04 2.82 -16.31
N ARG A 239 11.10 3.75 -16.40
CA ARG A 239 10.68 4.42 -17.64
C ARG A 239 11.33 5.80 -17.82
N ASP A 240 11.84 6.40 -16.75
CA ASP A 240 12.58 7.66 -16.80
C ASP A 240 13.84 7.57 -17.66
N ASP A 241 14.30 8.70 -18.20
CA ASP A 241 15.50 8.81 -19.05
C ASP A 241 16.75 8.22 -18.39
N ASN A 242 16.87 8.37 -17.06
CA ASN A 242 17.96 7.85 -16.25
C ASN A 242 17.71 6.43 -15.70
N GLY A 243 16.54 5.84 -15.96
CA GLY A 243 16.17 4.50 -15.50
C GLY A 243 17.19 3.39 -15.77
N PRO A 244 17.90 3.35 -16.93
CA PRO A 244 18.95 2.37 -17.18
C PRO A 244 20.09 2.36 -16.16
N LEU A 245 20.25 3.42 -15.34
CA LEU A 245 21.23 3.46 -14.24
C LEU A 245 20.88 2.51 -13.10
N LEU A 246 19.59 2.18 -12.88
CA LEU A 246 19.16 1.21 -11.87
C LEU A 246 19.86 -0.14 -12.03
N ARG A 247 20.21 -0.50 -13.28
CA ARG A 247 20.94 -1.74 -13.58
C ARG A 247 22.35 -1.79 -12.99
N LYS A 248 22.91 -0.63 -12.63
CA LYS A 248 24.23 -0.56 -12.01
C LYS A 248 24.19 -0.86 -10.53
N ARG A 249 22.99 -0.83 -9.90
CA ARG A 249 22.75 -1.12 -8.47
C ARG A 249 23.78 -0.43 -7.57
N ARG A 250 24.08 0.86 -7.84
CA ARG A 250 25.06 1.63 -7.07
C ARG A 250 24.50 2.14 -5.76
N GLU A 251 23.19 2.38 -5.77
CA GLU A 251 22.39 2.81 -4.64
C GLU A 251 21.59 1.61 -4.09
N GLN A 252 21.43 1.56 -2.77
CA GLN A 252 20.43 0.71 -2.13
C GLN A 252 19.12 1.47 -2.06
N TRP A 253 18.18 1.12 -2.93
CA TRP A 253 16.81 1.63 -2.91
C TRP A 253 15.95 0.88 -1.91
N ILE A 254 15.14 1.62 -1.18
CA ILE A 254 14.04 1.12 -0.35
C ILE A 254 12.76 1.79 -0.91
N GLU A 255 11.84 1.06 -1.52
CA GLU A 255 11.79 -0.38 -1.70
C GLU A 255 12.76 -0.94 -2.77
N PRO A 256 13.15 -2.22 -2.67
CA PRO A 256 14.14 -2.83 -3.55
C PRO A 256 13.54 -3.23 -4.91
N LEU A 257 14.39 -3.38 -5.93
CA LEU A 257 13.95 -3.66 -7.32
C LEU A 257 13.04 -4.89 -7.43
N TRP A 258 13.25 -5.93 -6.62
CA TRP A 258 12.41 -7.13 -6.67
C TRP A 258 10.94 -6.87 -6.30
N LYS A 259 10.64 -5.78 -5.58
CA LYS A 259 9.25 -5.38 -5.29
C LYS A 259 8.48 -4.90 -6.51
N SER A 260 9.13 -4.63 -7.65
CA SER A 260 8.42 -4.34 -8.90
C SER A 260 7.53 -5.50 -9.36
N ILE A 261 7.78 -6.72 -8.88
CA ILE A 261 6.91 -7.89 -9.10
C ILE A 261 5.67 -7.84 -8.21
N LEU A 262 5.81 -7.31 -6.98
CA LEU A 262 4.74 -7.28 -5.99
C LEU A 262 3.78 -6.10 -6.16
N SER A 263 4.29 -4.93 -6.54
CA SER A 263 3.46 -3.73 -6.77
C SER A 263 2.66 -3.77 -8.08
N ASN A 264 2.71 -4.89 -8.78
CA ASN A 264 2.11 -5.11 -10.08
C ASN A 264 0.82 -5.93 -9.96
N LYS A 265 -0.30 -5.45 -10.51
CA LYS A 265 -1.60 -6.16 -10.39
C LYS A 265 -1.66 -7.49 -11.13
N GLY A 266 -0.71 -7.76 -12.03
CA GLY A 266 -0.45 -9.08 -12.60
C GLY A 266 -0.07 -10.15 -11.56
N LEU A 267 0.30 -9.74 -10.33
CA LEU A 267 0.41 -10.60 -9.17
C LEU A 267 -0.88 -11.40 -8.89
N LEU A 268 -2.06 -10.81 -9.11
CA LEU A 268 -3.33 -11.43 -8.74
C LEU A 268 -3.65 -12.68 -9.59
N PRO A 269 -3.58 -12.65 -10.94
CA PRO A 269 -3.66 -13.86 -11.75
C PRO A 269 -2.61 -14.92 -11.40
N LEU A 270 -1.37 -14.51 -11.07
CA LEU A 270 -0.30 -15.44 -10.71
C LEU A 270 -0.58 -16.13 -9.38
N LEU A 271 -1.01 -15.38 -8.36
CA LEU A 271 -1.44 -15.93 -7.07
C LEU A 271 -2.56 -16.95 -7.28
N TRP A 272 -3.58 -16.62 -8.09
CA TRP A 272 -4.68 -17.54 -8.36
C TRP A 272 -4.22 -18.82 -9.08
N ARG A 273 -3.31 -18.68 -10.05
CA ARG A 273 -2.73 -19.81 -10.80
C ARG A 273 -1.90 -20.73 -9.91
N PHE A 274 -1.13 -20.15 -8.99
CA PHE A 274 -0.18 -20.89 -8.16
C PHE A 274 -0.79 -21.45 -6.88
N PHE A 275 -1.88 -20.83 -6.41
CA PHE A 275 -2.59 -21.22 -5.19
C PHE A 275 -4.11 -21.35 -5.47
N PRO A 276 -4.51 -22.26 -6.37
CA PRO A 276 -5.89 -22.37 -6.81
C PRO A 276 -6.82 -22.74 -5.66
N GLY A 277 -7.92 -22.00 -5.53
CA GLY A 277 -8.93 -22.25 -4.50
C GLY A 277 -8.57 -21.73 -3.10
N HIS A 278 -7.49 -20.95 -2.96
CA HIS A 278 -7.15 -20.32 -1.69
C HIS A 278 -8.31 -19.44 -1.18
N PRO A 279 -8.73 -19.57 0.10
CA PRO A 279 -9.93 -18.91 0.61
C PRO A 279 -9.85 -17.38 0.58
N ASN A 280 -8.65 -16.80 0.60
CA ASN A 280 -8.47 -15.34 0.57
C ASN A 280 -8.21 -14.75 -0.83
N LEU A 281 -8.20 -15.58 -1.88
CA LEU A 281 -8.04 -15.12 -3.25
C LEU A 281 -9.39 -15.04 -3.97
N LEU A 282 -9.42 -14.18 -4.99
CA LEU A 282 -10.48 -14.10 -6.00
C LEU A 282 -9.94 -14.65 -7.33
N PRO A 283 -10.75 -15.34 -8.13
CA PRO A 283 -10.38 -15.69 -9.50
C PRO A 283 -9.87 -14.47 -10.26
N ALA A 284 -8.67 -14.58 -10.82
CA ALA A 284 -8.05 -13.50 -11.60
C ALA A 284 -7.32 -14.08 -12.82
N TRP A 285 -7.33 -13.35 -13.93
CA TRP A 285 -6.73 -13.78 -15.20
C TRP A 285 -6.20 -12.57 -15.97
N PHE A 286 -5.22 -12.81 -16.84
CA PHE A 286 -4.72 -11.76 -17.74
C PHE A 286 -5.71 -11.51 -18.87
N GLU A 287 -5.75 -10.28 -19.41
CA GLU A 287 -6.52 -10.01 -20.61
C GLU A 287 -6.10 -10.91 -21.78
N GLY A 288 -7.07 -11.43 -22.53
CA GLY A 288 -6.86 -12.41 -23.59
C GLY A 288 -6.83 -13.87 -23.12
N GLU A 289 -6.71 -14.14 -21.82
CA GLU A 289 -6.91 -15.48 -21.25
C GLU A 289 -8.41 -15.83 -21.14
N LYS A 290 -8.71 -17.12 -21.00
CA LYS A 290 -10.08 -17.59 -20.74
C LYS A 290 -10.56 -17.04 -19.40
N SER A 291 -11.73 -16.40 -19.39
CA SER A 291 -12.38 -15.93 -18.16
C SER A 291 -12.49 -17.04 -17.12
N LEU A 292 -12.11 -16.71 -15.89
CA LEU A 292 -12.21 -17.58 -14.72
C LEU A 292 -13.36 -17.19 -13.78
N ALA A 293 -14.13 -16.15 -14.10
CA ALA A 293 -15.37 -15.85 -13.39
C ALA A 293 -16.38 -16.98 -13.61
N ALA A 294 -17.14 -17.33 -12.57
CA ALA A 294 -18.20 -18.31 -12.73
C ALA A 294 -19.33 -17.73 -13.60
N PRO A 295 -20.13 -18.59 -14.28
CA PRO A 295 -21.28 -18.12 -15.04
C PRO A 295 -22.23 -17.30 -14.15
N GLY A 296 -22.51 -16.06 -14.54
CA GLY A 296 -23.36 -15.16 -13.78
C GLY A 296 -22.64 -14.29 -12.74
N GLU A 297 -21.30 -14.33 -12.69
CA GLU A 297 -20.51 -13.45 -11.82
C GLU A 297 -20.07 -12.16 -12.54
N SER A 298 -20.07 -11.08 -11.78
CA SER A 298 -19.48 -9.78 -12.17
C SER A 298 -17.95 -9.83 -12.14
N SER A 299 -17.31 -8.91 -12.83
CA SER A 299 -15.84 -8.85 -12.90
C SER A 299 -15.33 -7.41 -12.89
N VAL A 300 -14.08 -7.23 -12.48
CA VAL A 300 -13.39 -5.94 -12.49
C VAL A 300 -12.19 -6.05 -13.42
N ARG A 301 -12.10 -5.14 -14.39
CA ARG A 301 -10.90 -4.94 -15.20
C ARG A 301 -10.05 -3.86 -14.55
N LYS A 302 -8.75 -4.13 -14.42
CA LYS A 302 -7.77 -3.22 -13.83
C LYS A 302 -6.52 -3.18 -14.72
N PRO A 303 -5.89 -2.02 -14.92
CA PRO A 303 -4.56 -1.97 -15.51
C PRO A 303 -3.55 -2.66 -14.60
N ILE A 304 -2.49 -3.22 -15.17
CA ILE A 304 -1.43 -3.89 -14.41
C ILE A 304 -0.68 -2.90 -13.51
N TYR A 305 -0.38 -1.72 -14.05
CA TYR A 305 0.14 -0.58 -13.31
C TYR A 305 -0.97 0.45 -13.19
N SER A 306 -1.39 0.76 -11.97
CA SER A 306 -2.29 1.88 -11.68
C SER A 306 -2.24 2.19 -10.19
N ARG A 307 -2.64 3.42 -9.82
CA ARG A 307 -2.87 3.83 -8.43
C ARG A 307 -4.31 4.32 -8.29
N GLU A 308 -4.81 4.36 -7.06
CA GLU A 308 -6.06 5.07 -6.67
C GLU A 308 -7.31 4.72 -7.51
N GLY A 309 -7.38 3.48 -8.01
CA GLY A 309 -8.50 3.04 -8.84
C GLY A 309 -8.47 3.56 -10.30
N GLY A 310 -7.39 4.19 -10.74
CA GLY A 310 -7.25 4.71 -12.10
C GLY A 310 -7.55 3.66 -13.19
N ASN A 311 -8.43 4.02 -14.13
CA ASN A 311 -8.90 3.19 -15.25
C ASN A 311 -9.55 1.85 -14.85
N VAL A 312 -9.97 1.69 -13.59
CA VAL A 312 -10.74 0.53 -13.17
C VAL A 312 -12.13 0.56 -13.82
N THR A 313 -12.60 -0.60 -14.27
CA THR A 313 -13.94 -0.77 -14.82
C THR A 313 -14.61 -1.98 -14.18
N ILE A 314 -15.82 -1.79 -13.65
CA ILE A 314 -16.63 -2.87 -13.07
C ILE A 314 -17.69 -3.29 -14.08
N PHE A 315 -17.80 -4.60 -14.32
CA PHE A 315 -18.76 -5.20 -15.23
C PHE A 315 -19.78 -6.05 -14.49
N ASP A 316 -21.05 -5.97 -14.89
CA ASP A 316 -22.12 -6.85 -14.42
C ASP A 316 -21.98 -8.28 -15.00
N GLU A 317 -22.88 -9.17 -14.60
CA GLU A 317 -22.93 -10.55 -15.08
C GLU A 317 -23.20 -10.70 -16.59
N ARG A 318 -23.64 -9.63 -17.24
CA ARG A 318 -23.92 -9.54 -18.68
C ARG A 318 -22.84 -8.77 -19.44
N GLN A 319 -21.73 -8.43 -18.78
CA GLN A 319 -20.61 -7.65 -19.32
C GLN A 319 -20.98 -6.21 -19.69
N ASN A 320 -22.03 -5.64 -19.08
CA ASN A 320 -22.27 -4.20 -19.13
C ASN A 320 -21.42 -3.49 -18.07
N VAL A 321 -20.96 -2.28 -18.39
CA VAL A 321 -20.23 -1.44 -17.43
C VAL A 321 -21.19 -0.95 -16.35
N ILE A 322 -20.89 -1.28 -15.09
CA ILE A 322 -21.60 -0.79 -13.88
C ILE A 322 -20.97 0.53 -13.43
N ASP A 323 -19.64 0.59 -13.40
CA ASP A 323 -18.89 1.73 -12.89
C ASP A 323 -17.53 1.82 -13.60
N HIS A 324 -16.98 3.02 -13.67
CA HIS A 324 -15.69 3.30 -14.29
C HIS A 324 -15.04 4.53 -13.66
N ALA A 325 -13.75 4.41 -13.36
CA ALA A 325 -12.90 5.52 -13.00
C ALA A 325 -12.00 5.93 -14.18
N ASP A 326 -11.87 7.23 -14.42
CA ASP A 326 -10.91 7.78 -15.36
C ASP A 326 -9.46 7.58 -14.86
N GLY A 327 -8.46 7.92 -15.68
CA GLY A 327 -7.04 7.87 -15.31
C GLY A 327 -6.11 7.74 -16.53
N ASP A 328 -4.81 7.74 -16.27
CA ASP A 328 -3.75 7.79 -17.28
C ASP A 328 -3.12 6.41 -17.62
N TYR A 329 -3.75 5.32 -17.17
CA TYR A 329 -3.27 3.93 -17.31
C TYR A 329 -4.06 3.13 -18.36
N ALA A 330 -4.83 3.79 -19.23
CA ALA A 330 -5.68 3.12 -20.22
C ALA A 330 -4.90 2.25 -21.23
N ASP A 331 -3.63 2.61 -21.48
CA ASP A 331 -2.74 1.91 -22.42
C ASP A 331 -1.91 0.79 -21.77
N GLU A 332 -1.99 0.63 -20.45
CA GLU A 332 -1.28 -0.43 -19.74
C GLU A 332 -1.96 -1.80 -19.99
N PRO A 333 -1.22 -2.91 -19.98
CA PRO A 333 -1.82 -4.23 -20.06
C PRO A 333 -2.83 -4.46 -18.93
N MET A 334 -3.91 -5.18 -19.22
CA MET A 334 -5.03 -5.31 -18.29
C MET A 334 -5.09 -6.71 -17.64
N ILE A 335 -5.61 -6.76 -16.42
CA ILE A 335 -6.06 -7.99 -15.76
C ILE A 335 -7.55 -7.89 -15.45
N TYR A 336 -8.17 -9.06 -15.29
CA TYR A 336 -9.52 -9.18 -14.78
C TYR A 336 -9.49 -9.94 -13.46
N GLN A 337 -10.38 -9.57 -12.55
CA GLN A 337 -10.60 -10.22 -11.27
C GLN A 337 -12.11 -10.40 -11.06
N ALA A 338 -12.53 -11.52 -10.48
CA ALA A 338 -13.92 -11.69 -10.05
C ALA A 338 -14.31 -10.56 -9.08
N PHE A 339 -15.48 -9.97 -9.29
CA PHE A 339 -15.94 -8.87 -8.46
C PHE A 339 -16.47 -9.38 -7.12
N GLN A 340 -15.96 -8.82 -6.03
CA GLN A 340 -16.50 -9.00 -4.70
C GLN A 340 -17.01 -7.64 -4.21
N PRO A 341 -18.33 -7.48 -3.95
CA PRO A 341 -18.86 -6.20 -3.51
C PRO A 341 -18.31 -5.82 -2.13
N LEU A 342 -17.90 -4.55 -2.00
CA LEU A 342 -17.51 -3.98 -0.72
C LEU A 342 -18.70 -3.96 0.24
N PRO A 343 -18.50 -4.26 1.54
CA PRO A 343 -19.54 -4.08 2.55
C PRO A 343 -19.98 -2.61 2.57
N ARG A 344 -21.31 -2.41 2.54
CA ARG A 344 -21.91 -1.07 2.55
C ARG A 344 -22.53 -0.76 3.91
N PHE A 345 -22.12 0.35 4.50
CA PHE A 345 -22.70 0.90 5.72
C PHE A 345 -23.31 2.26 5.44
N GLY A 346 -24.65 2.33 5.44
CA GLY A 346 -25.33 3.51 4.92
C GLY A 346 -25.01 3.69 3.45
N ASP A 347 -24.40 4.81 3.08
CA ASP A 347 -23.98 5.12 1.71
C ASP A 347 -22.47 4.98 1.49
N SER A 348 -21.76 4.32 2.41
CA SER A 348 -20.31 4.19 2.36
C SER A 348 -19.88 2.73 2.14
N TYR A 349 -19.08 2.50 1.12
CA TYR A 349 -18.43 1.24 0.79
C TYR A 349 -17.08 1.18 1.49
N THR A 350 -16.79 0.06 2.14
CA THR A 350 -15.63 -0.04 3.05
C THR A 350 -14.63 -1.07 2.58
N LEU A 351 -13.34 -0.70 2.62
CA LEU A 351 -12.22 -1.64 2.50
C LEU A 351 -11.29 -1.55 3.72
N ILE A 352 -10.48 -2.60 3.89
CA ILE A 352 -9.45 -2.71 4.92
C ILE A 352 -8.08 -2.63 4.22
N GLY A 353 -7.24 -1.69 4.62
CA GLY A 353 -5.82 -1.69 4.26
C GLY A 353 -5.03 -2.37 5.38
N SER A 354 -4.48 -3.55 5.14
CA SER A 354 -3.67 -4.31 6.11
C SER A 354 -2.19 -4.14 5.81
N TRP A 355 -1.41 -3.75 6.82
CA TRP A 355 -0.02 -3.36 6.68
C TRP A 355 0.93 -4.52 6.95
N ILE A 356 1.93 -4.66 6.09
CA ILE A 356 3.13 -5.45 6.28
C ILE A 356 4.28 -4.49 6.56
N ILE A 357 5.07 -4.76 7.61
CA ILE A 357 6.39 -4.16 7.83
C ILE A 357 7.42 -5.28 7.70
N ASP A 358 8.30 -5.14 6.72
CA ASP A 358 9.20 -6.18 6.20
C ASP A 358 8.45 -7.47 5.82
N ASP A 359 8.44 -8.46 6.72
CA ASP A 359 7.79 -9.76 6.53
C ASP A 359 6.62 -10.02 7.50
N GLU A 360 6.26 -9.03 8.33
CA GLU A 360 5.30 -9.20 9.41
C GLU A 360 4.06 -8.32 9.23
N ALA A 361 2.89 -8.91 9.44
CA ALA A 361 1.65 -8.14 9.55
C ALA A 361 1.68 -7.28 10.83
N ALA A 362 1.42 -5.99 10.68
CA ALA A 362 1.74 -5.00 11.72
C ALA A 362 0.58 -4.08 12.10
N GLY A 363 -0.47 -3.97 11.29
CA GLY A 363 -1.62 -3.15 11.64
C GLY A 363 -2.60 -2.98 10.49
N MET A 364 -3.59 -2.10 10.67
CA MET A 364 -4.59 -1.83 9.64
C MET A 364 -5.15 -0.41 9.66
N GLY A 365 -5.66 0.02 8.51
CA GLY A 365 -6.52 1.19 8.33
C GLY A 365 -7.84 0.81 7.66
N ILE A 366 -8.86 1.66 7.82
CA ILE A 366 -10.16 1.51 7.16
C ILE A 366 -10.39 2.69 6.21
N ARG A 367 -10.81 2.38 4.98
CA ARG A 367 -11.17 3.38 3.98
C ARG A 367 -12.65 3.27 3.63
N GLU A 368 -13.34 4.40 3.55
CA GLU A 368 -14.75 4.51 3.15
C GLU A 368 -14.93 5.46 1.95
N ASP A 369 -15.63 4.99 0.92
CA ASP A 369 -16.01 5.81 -0.24
C ASP A 369 -17.52 5.77 -0.50
N ASN A 370 -18.07 6.79 -1.15
CA ASN A 370 -19.48 6.80 -1.57
C ASN A 370 -19.71 6.11 -2.93
N THR A 371 -18.63 5.74 -3.63
CA THR A 371 -18.60 4.97 -4.87
C THR A 371 -18.03 3.57 -4.67
N LEU A 372 -18.16 2.70 -5.68
CA LEU A 372 -17.66 1.32 -5.62
C LEU A 372 -16.13 1.23 -5.77
N ILE A 373 -15.51 2.24 -6.39
CA ILE A 373 -14.08 2.31 -6.64
C ILE A 373 -13.49 3.29 -5.64
N THR A 374 -12.72 2.80 -4.68
CA THR A 374 -12.01 3.64 -3.71
C THR A 374 -10.96 4.49 -4.43
N LYS A 375 -10.86 5.75 -4.00
CA LYS A 375 -10.01 6.80 -4.56
C LYS A 375 -9.04 7.30 -3.50
N ASP A 376 -8.14 8.17 -3.92
CA ASP A 376 -7.22 8.85 -3.01
C ASP A 376 -7.91 9.69 -1.93
N THR A 377 -9.00 10.35 -2.33
CA THR A 377 -9.82 11.17 -1.43
C THR A 377 -10.80 10.37 -0.57
N SER A 378 -10.80 9.03 -0.67
CA SER A 378 -11.67 8.21 0.18
C SER A 378 -11.35 8.40 1.65
N ARG A 379 -12.38 8.47 2.49
CA ARG A 379 -12.24 8.79 3.90
C ARG A 379 -11.46 7.72 4.65
N PHE A 380 -10.55 8.15 5.50
CA PHE A 380 -9.98 7.31 6.54
C PHE A 380 -10.91 7.28 7.76
N VAL A 381 -11.18 6.09 8.31
CA VAL A 381 -12.01 5.91 9.49
C VAL A 381 -11.26 5.12 10.57
N PRO A 382 -11.26 5.57 11.84
CA PRO A 382 -10.54 4.86 12.89
C PRO A 382 -11.18 3.52 13.26
N HIS A 383 -10.34 2.58 13.68
CA HIS A 383 -10.76 1.31 14.27
C HIS A 383 -10.26 1.12 15.71
N TYR A 384 -10.94 0.23 16.43
CA TYR A 384 -10.51 -0.27 17.73
C TYR A 384 -11.00 -1.70 17.96
N ILE A 385 -10.36 -2.38 18.92
CA ILE A 385 -10.68 -3.72 19.38
C ILE A 385 -11.38 -3.59 20.73
N ALA A 386 -12.57 -4.18 20.85
CA ALA A 386 -13.24 -4.31 22.14
C ALA A 386 -14.30 -5.42 22.13
N GLY A 387 -14.49 -6.04 23.29
CA GLY A 387 -15.28 -7.28 23.45
C GLY A 387 -14.52 -8.49 22.94
#